data_AF-A0A7J4IG44-F1
#
_entry.id   AF-A0A7J4IG44-F1
#
_cell.length_a   1.000
_cell.length_b   1.000
_cell.length_c   1.000
_cell.angle_alpha   90.00
_cell.angle_beta   90.00
_cell.angle_gamma   90.00
#
_symmetry.space_group_name_H-M   'P 1'
#
loop_
_entity.id
_entity.type
_entity.pdbx_description
1 polymer ?
#
loop_
_entity_poly.entity_id
_entity_poly.type
_entity_poly.pdbx_seq_one_letter_code
_entity_poly.pdbx_strand_id
1 'polypeptide(L)'
;MKQVEISRDKIGFLKSLDTEEFMEKEEDEVRRYAQRTIQELIELGNQATADLLELLQSEFTWSCYFALTIFRETKDPQAVTALIAFLKRESDDAMANEEAMFALQDIGDPSITPLIEELDEAFNNKKYNSYLVGGLTGILGPESYEFMVKITKDFIGKPWRYKGWFRIEDFTYNFVKQGRSDAIPLLQQILEMKNLTSSEKHELEETIRAIQDPAGYEKEIEKIEEEILDATNPPDV
;
A
#
# COMPACT_ATOMS: atom_id res chain seq x y z
N MET A 1 -31.76 13.21 6.47
CA MET A 1 -32.17 14.02 5.31
C MET A 1 -31.15 15.11 5.03
N LYS A 2 -30.96 16.11 5.90
CA LYS A 2 -29.99 17.20 5.67
C LYS A 2 -28.54 16.73 5.43
N GLN A 3 -28.05 15.75 6.19
CA GLN A 3 -26.67 15.24 6.03
C GLN A 3 -26.44 14.43 4.75
N VAL A 4 -27.47 13.71 4.29
CA VAL A 4 -27.43 12.92 3.04
C VAL A 4 -27.39 13.85 1.82
N GLU A 5 -28.12 14.95 1.88
CA GLU A 5 -28.09 15.99 0.85
C GLU A 5 -26.73 16.70 0.80
N ILE A 6 -26.15 17.00 1.98
CA ILE A 6 -24.80 17.56 2.12
C ILE A 6 -23.72 16.62 1.53
N SER A 7 -23.82 15.31 1.77
CA SER A 7 -22.89 14.32 1.21
C SER A 7 -22.98 14.29 -0.31
N ARG A 8 -24.20 14.19 -0.86
CA ARG A 8 -24.42 14.14 -2.31
C ARG A 8 -23.87 15.35 -3.07
N ASP A 9 -24.06 16.56 -2.53
CA ASP A 9 -23.54 17.78 -3.14
C ASP A 9 -21.99 17.78 -3.21
N LYS A 10 -21.34 17.25 -2.17
CA LYS A 10 -19.87 17.13 -2.12
C LYS A 10 -19.33 16.08 -3.08
N ILE A 11 -20.01 14.94 -3.19
CA ILE A 11 -19.69 13.93 -4.21
C ILE A 11 -19.86 14.51 -5.61
N GLY A 12 -20.91 15.29 -5.84
CA GLY A 12 -21.11 16.02 -7.09
C GLY A 12 -19.97 16.98 -7.41
N PHE A 13 -19.46 17.71 -6.41
CA PHE A 13 -18.28 18.55 -6.56
C PHE A 13 -17.03 17.72 -6.92
N LEU A 14 -16.74 16.62 -6.23
CA LEU A 14 -15.58 15.79 -6.56
C LEU A 14 -15.66 15.27 -8.00
N LYS A 15 -16.83 14.79 -8.45
CA LYS A 15 -17.04 14.36 -9.85
C LYS A 15 -16.83 15.49 -10.87
N SER A 16 -17.04 16.75 -10.47
CA SER A 16 -16.81 17.90 -11.37
C SER A 16 -15.32 18.16 -11.65
N LEU A 17 -14.42 17.51 -10.92
CA LEU A 17 -12.97 17.56 -11.15
C LEU A 17 -12.51 16.56 -12.20
N ASP A 18 -13.37 15.64 -12.65
CA ASP A 18 -13.03 14.61 -13.63
C ASP A 18 -13.17 15.17 -15.06
N THR A 19 -12.45 16.26 -15.35
CA THR A 19 -12.45 16.96 -16.63
C THR A 19 -11.05 17.08 -17.18
N GLU A 20 -10.91 17.16 -18.51
CA GLU A 20 -9.61 17.34 -19.18
C GLU A 20 -8.80 18.49 -18.59
N GLU A 21 -9.44 19.61 -18.26
CA GLU A 21 -8.79 20.78 -17.63
C GLU A 21 -8.10 20.43 -16.30
N PHE A 22 -8.74 19.63 -15.45
CA PHE A 22 -8.15 19.22 -14.18
C PHE A 22 -7.15 18.09 -14.35
N MET A 23 -7.31 17.21 -15.35
CA MET A 23 -6.34 16.13 -15.62
C MET A 23 -4.99 16.65 -16.10
N GLU A 24 -4.92 17.88 -16.62
CA GLU A 24 -3.68 18.56 -16.99
C GLU A 24 -2.98 19.25 -15.80
N LYS A 25 -3.58 19.24 -14.61
CA LYS A 25 -3.04 19.90 -13.42
C LYS A 25 -2.28 18.92 -12.52
N GLU A 26 -1.30 19.46 -11.82
CA GLU A 26 -0.58 18.73 -10.78
C GLU A 26 -1.49 18.45 -9.58
N GLU A 27 -1.27 17.33 -8.91
CA GLU A 27 -2.07 16.88 -7.77
C GLU A 27 -2.22 17.94 -6.67
N ASP A 28 -1.13 18.63 -6.37
CA ASP A 28 -1.06 19.69 -5.39
C ASP A 28 -2.02 20.85 -5.69
N GLU A 29 -2.20 21.20 -6.97
CA GLU A 29 -3.13 22.25 -7.40
C GLU A 29 -4.58 21.78 -7.25
N VAL A 30 -4.89 20.58 -7.72
CA VAL A 30 -6.24 20.02 -7.65
C VAL A 30 -6.66 19.77 -6.19
N ARG A 31 -5.74 19.28 -5.36
CA ARG A 31 -5.95 19.08 -3.93
C ARG A 31 -6.26 20.40 -3.24
N ARG A 32 -5.50 21.47 -3.49
CA ARG A 32 -5.79 22.81 -2.92
C ARG A 32 -7.16 23.31 -3.35
N TYR A 33 -7.56 23.07 -4.60
CA TYR A 33 -8.89 23.42 -5.10
C TYR A 33 -10.01 22.64 -4.40
N ALA A 34 -9.79 21.34 -4.15
CA ALA A 34 -10.77 20.44 -3.53
C ALA A 34 -10.73 20.40 -1.99
N GLN A 35 -9.72 21.00 -1.36
CA GLN A 35 -9.36 20.82 0.04
C GLN A 35 -10.54 20.97 1.00
N ARG A 36 -11.36 22.00 0.78
CA ARG A 36 -12.53 22.24 1.63
C ARG A 36 -13.54 21.10 1.55
N THR A 37 -13.84 20.63 0.34
CA THR A 37 -14.79 19.53 0.14
C THR A 37 -14.26 18.22 0.72
N ILE A 38 -12.96 17.96 0.54
CA ILE A 38 -12.27 16.80 1.14
C ILE A 38 -12.39 16.84 2.66
N GLN A 39 -12.03 17.97 3.29
CA GLN A 39 -12.09 18.13 4.75
C GLN A 39 -13.53 17.96 5.28
N GLU A 40 -14.51 18.54 4.62
CA GLU A 40 -15.91 18.40 5.01
C GLU A 40 -16.40 16.95 4.87
N LEU A 41 -15.94 16.18 3.87
CA LEU A 41 -16.24 14.74 3.74
C LEU A 41 -15.54 13.90 4.82
N ILE A 42 -14.30 14.23 5.19
CA ILE A 42 -13.59 13.58 6.31
C ILE A 42 -14.35 13.80 7.62
N GLU A 43 -14.86 15.01 7.86
CA GLU A 43 -15.65 15.34 9.06
C GLU A 43 -17.00 14.61 9.13
N LEU A 44 -17.57 14.21 7.98
CA LEU A 44 -18.74 13.33 7.95
C LEU A 44 -18.41 11.91 8.42
N GLY A 45 -17.15 11.49 8.26
CA GLY A 45 -16.67 10.16 8.57
C GLY A 45 -17.49 9.08 7.86
N ASN A 46 -17.90 8.07 8.62
CA ASN A 46 -18.62 6.91 8.11
C ASN A 46 -19.96 7.22 7.40
N GLN A 47 -20.53 8.40 7.61
CA GLN A 47 -21.79 8.81 6.98
C GLN A 47 -21.61 9.07 5.47
N ALA A 48 -20.40 9.41 5.04
CA ALA A 48 -20.08 9.63 3.63
C ALA A 48 -19.63 8.36 2.91
N THR A 49 -19.30 7.29 3.64
CA THR A 49 -18.66 6.08 3.07
C THR A 49 -19.45 5.51 1.91
N ALA A 50 -20.76 5.30 2.08
CA ALA A 50 -21.58 4.73 1.02
C ALA A 50 -21.56 5.56 -0.28
N ASP A 51 -21.60 6.89 -0.17
CA ASP A 51 -21.59 7.76 -1.35
C ASP A 51 -20.18 7.88 -1.96
N LEU A 52 -19.13 7.86 -1.14
CA LEU A 52 -17.73 7.84 -1.60
C LEU A 52 -17.39 6.56 -2.37
N LEU A 53 -18.00 5.42 -2.01
CA LEU A 53 -17.78 4.15 -2.70
C LEU A 53 -18.23 4.20 -4.17
N GLU A 54 -19.15 5.09 -4.52
CA GLU A 54 -19.57 5.32 -5.91
C GLU A 54 -18.47 5.95 -6.78
N LEU A 55 -17.44 6.53 -6.17
CA LEU A 55 -16.32 7.18 -6.86
C LEU A 55 -15.19 6.21 -7.22
N LEU A 56 -15.21 4.97 -6.72
CA LEU A 56 -14.19 3.96 -7.01
C LEU A 56 -14.33 3.39 -8.42
N GLN A 57 -13.89 4.16 -9.41
CA GLN A 57 -13.87 3.80 -10.84
C GLN A 57 -12.66 2.91 -11.17
N SER A 58 -12.62 2.32 -12.38
CA SER A 58 -11.47 1.52 -12.82
C SER A 58 -10.31 2.34 -13.38
N GLU A 59 -10.62 3.50 -13.96
CA GLU A 59 -9.65 4.43 -14.52
C GLU A 59 -9.39 5.58 -13.54
N PHE A 60 -8.19 6.14 -13.58
CA PHE A 60 -7.80 7.26 -12.75
C PHE A 60 -8.68 8.49 -13.03
N THR A 61 -9.19 9.04 -11.94
CA THR A 61 -9.98 10.26 -11.89
C THR A 61 -9.67 10.96 -10.57
N TRP A 62 -9.73 12.30 -10.56
CA TRP A 62 -9.50 13.06 -9.34
C TRP A 62 -10.51 12.72 -8.26
N SER A 63 -11.77 12.47 -8.62
CA SER A 63 -12.80 12.06 -7.68
C SER A 63 -12.50 10.70 -7.02
N CYS A 64 -11.99 9.73 -7.79
CA CYS A 64 -11.56 8.42 -7.28
C CYS A 64 -10.37 8.57 -6.31
N TYR A 65 -9.33 9.30 -6.73
CA TYR A 65 -8.15 9.53 -5.90
C TYR A 65 -8.51 10.20 -4.57
N PHE A 66 -9.32 11.26 -4.59
CA PHE A 66 -9.75 11.90 -3.35
C PHE A 66 -10.67 11.03 -2.49
N ALA A 67 -11.51 10.17 -3.09
CA ALA A 67 -12.28 9.20 -2.32
C ALA A 67 -11.37 8.24 -1.55
N LEU A 68 -10.30 7.75 -2.19
CA LEU A 68 -9.29 6.89 -1.56
C LEU A 68 -8.56 7.61 -0.43
N THR A 69 -8.15 8.87 -0.63
CA THR A 69 -7.57 9.68 0.46
C THR A 69 -8.54 9.87 1.61
N ILE A 70 -9.82 10.13 1.34
CA ILE A 70 -10.83 10.27 2.40
C ILE A 70 -11.02 8.94 3.14
N PHE A 71 -11.00 7.78 2.47
CA PHE A 71 -11.05 6.47 3.15
C PHE A 71 -9.84 6.25 4.06
N ARG A 72 -8.64 6.64 3.61
CA ARG A 72 -7.41 6.57 4.41
C ARG A 72 -7.48 7.43 5.67
N GLU A 73 -7.96 8.66 5.55
CA GLU A 73 -8.10 9.60 6.67
C GLU A 73 -9.19 9.19 7.67
N THR A 74 -10.34 8.73 7.15
CA THR A 74 -11.47 8.33 7.99
C THR A 74 -11.29 6.97 8.64
N LYS A 75 -10.47 6.10 8.05
CA LYS A 75 -10.18 4.74 8.52
C LYS A 75 -11.45 3.91 8.76
N ASP A 76 -12.51 4.16 8.00
CA ASP A 76 -13.79 3.47 8.16
C ASP A 76 -13.69 2.01 7.66
N PRO A 77 -13.86 1.02 8.55
CA PRO A 77 -13.78 -0.39 8.17
C PRO A 77 -14.81 -0.81 7.10
N GLN A 78 -15.90 -0.05 6.94
CA GLN A 78 -16.90 -0.32 5.90
C GLN A 78 -16.34 -0.21 4.48
N ALA A 79 -15.21 0.48 4.27
CA ALA A 79 -14.57 0.62 2.97
C ALA A 79 -13.73 -0.61 2.57
N VAL A 80 -13.33 -1.47 3.51
CA VAL A 80 -12.34 -2.55 3.29
C VAL A 80 -12.67 -3.44 2.09
N THR A 81 -13.88 -3.98 2.01
CA THR A 81 -14.27 -4.88 0.92
C THR A 81 -14.19 -4.19 -0.45
N ALA A 82 -14.54 -2.91 -0.51
CA ALA A 82 -14.51 -2.16 -1.76
C ALA A 82 -13.09 -1.75 -2.16
N LEU A 83 -12.22 -1.40 -1.20
CA LEU A 83 -10.81 -1.13 -1.44
C LEU A 83 -10.08 -2.38 -1.96
N ILE A 84 -10.36 -3.56 -1.39
CA ILE A 84 -9.85 -4.83 -1.92
C ILE A 84 -10.37 -5.07 -3.34
N ALA A 85 -11.67 -4.88 -3.57
CA ALA A 85 -12.27 -5.03 -4.90
C ALA A 85 -11.72 -4.04 -5.93
N PHE A 86 -11.32 -2.84 -5.50
CA PHE A 86 -10.65 -1.85 -6.33
C PHE A 86 -9.27 -2.34 -6.77
N LEU A 87 -8.42 -2.76 -5.83
CA LEU A 87 -7.07 -3.25 -6.12
C LEU A 87 -7.04 -4.52 -7.00
N LYS A 88 -8.10 -5.33 -6.97
CA LYS A 88 -8.24 -6.53 -7.81
C LYS A 88 -8.45 -6.24 -9.29
N ARG A 89 -8.79 -5.00 -9.67
CA ARG A 89 -9.13 -4.65 -11.06
C ARG A 89 -7.91 -4.56 -11.97
N GLU A 90 -6.69 -4.68 -11.43
CA GLU A 90 -5.42 -4.62 -12.17
C GLU A 90 -5.35 -3.37 -13.07
N SER A 91 -5.71 -2.20 -12.52
CA SER A 91 -5.49 -0.91 -13.19
C SER A 91 -3.99 -0.57 -13.19
N ASP A 92 -3.52 0.07 -14.27
CA ASP A 92 -2.16 0.61 -14.40
C ASP A 92 -1.96 1.93 -13.58
N ASP A 93 -2.99 2.41 -12.90
CA ASP A 93 -2.98 3.66 -12.13
C ASP A 93 -2.27 3.50 -10.79
N ALA A 94 -0.93 3.52 -10.82
CA ALA A 94 -0.08 3.33 -9.64
C ALA A 94 -0.46 4.22 -8.46
N MET A 95 -0.76 5.50 -8.71
CA MET A 95 -1.12 6.48 -7.69
C MET A 95 -2.39 6.12 -6.92
N ALA A 96 -3.45 5.68 -7.62
CA ALA A 96 -4.69 5.28 -6.97
C ALA A 96 -4.55 3.93 -6.26
N ASN A 97 -3.80 2.99 -6.85
CA ASN A 97 -3.54 1.71 -6.20
C ASN A 97 -2.71 1.86 -4.91
N GLU A 98 -1.71 2.74 -4.90
CA GLU A 98 -0.94 3.06 -3.69
C GLU A 98 -1.82 3.65 -2.61
N GLU A 99 -2.68 4.62 -2.95
CA GLU A 99 -3.55 5.23 -1.96
C GLU A 99 -4.59 4.24 -1.40
N ALA A 100 -5.13 3.34 -2.23
CA ALA A 100 -6.01 2.25 -1.76
C ALA A 100 -5.27 1.25 -0.86
N MET A 101 -4.02 0.91 -1.19
CA MET A 101 -3.16 0.07 -0.35
C MET A 101 -2.88 0.74 1.00
N PHE A 102 -2.53 2.03 1.01
CA PHE A 102 -2.30 2.77 2.25
C PHE A 102 -3.57 2.94 3.08
N ALA A 103 -4.73 3.16 2.45
CA ALA A 103 -6.00 3.19 3.14
C ALA A 103 -6.26 1.87 3.89
N LEU A 104 -6.02 0.71 3.26
CA LEU A 104 -6.14 -0.59 3.91
C LEU A 104 -5.19 -0.76 5.09
N GLN A 105 -3.94 -0.29 4.95
CA GLN A 105 -2.94 -0.31 6.04
C GLN A 105 -3.36 0.57 7.21
N ASP A 106 -3.84 1.78 6.94
CA ASP A 106 -4.24 2.76 7.95
C ASP A 106 -5.55 2.41 8.65
N ILE A 107 -6.44 1.66 7.99
CA ILE A 107 -7.59 1.00 8.63
C ILE A 107 -7.13 -0.07 9.63
N GLY A 108 -6.07 -0.82 9.32
CA GLY A 108 -5.42 -1.77 10.24
C GLY A 108 -6.16 -3.11 10.39
N ASP A 109 -6.37 -3.56 11.63
CA ASP A 109 -6.92 -4.89 11.97
C ASP A 109 -8.16 -5.32 11.15
N PRO A 110 -9.16 -4.45 10.89
CA PRO A 110 -10.32 -4.82 10.08
C PRO A 110 -9.98 -5.25 8.65
N SER A 111 -8.84 -4.82 8.11
CA SER A 111 -8.36 -5.19 6.77
C SER A 111 -7.71 -6.57 6.73
N ILE A 112 -7.18 -7.08 7.87
CA ILE A 112 -6.32 -8.27 7.90
C ILE A 112 -7.04 -9.52 7.39
N THR A 113 -8.20 -9.87 7.99
CA THR A 113 -8.90 -11.11 7.64
C THR A 113 -9.37 -11.10 6.17
N PRO A 114 -10.03 -10.03 5.68
CA PRO A 114 -10.40 -9.95 4.26
C PRO A 114 -9.20 -10.02 3.31
N LEU A 115 -8.05 -9.41 3.66
CA LEU A 115 -6.85 -9.49 2.86
C LEU A 115 -6.24 -10.90 2.83
N ILE A 116 -6.22 -11.61 3.96
CA ILE A 116 -5.73 -12.99 4.01
C ILE A 116 -6.61 -13.90 3.15
N GLU A 117 -7.94 -13.77 3.23
CA GLU A 117 -8.87 -14.55 2.42
C GLU A 117 -8.63 -14.34 0.92
N GLU A 118 -8.50 -13.08 0.50
CA GLU A 118 -8.24 -12.74 -0.90
C GLU A 118 -6.86 -13.23 -1.37
N LEU A 119 -5.81 -13.07 -0.55
CA LEU A 119 -4.47 -13.51 -0.89
C LEU A 119 -4.35 -15.04 -0.94
N ASP A 120 -5.01 -15.77 -0.03
CA ASP A 120 -5.05 -17.24 -0.09
C ASP A 120 -5.77 -17.70 -1.37
N GLU A 121 -6.86 -17.05 -1.80
CA GLU A 121 -7.51 -17.33 -3.09
C GLU A 121 -6.58 -17.02 -4.27
N ALA A 122 -5.97 -15.82 -4.30
CA ALA A 122 -5.08 -15.39 -5.36
C ALA A 122 -3.87 -16.34 -5.51
N PHE A 123 -3.23 -16.72 -4.41
CA PHE A 123 -2.06 -17.60 -4.43
C PHE A 123 -2.42 -19.03 -4.84
N ASN A 124 -3.62 -19.52 -4.49
CA ASN A 124 -4.11 -20.80 -5.01
C ASN A 124 -4.33 -20.77 -6.53
N ASN A 125 -4.69 -19.60 -7.06
CA ASN A 125 -4.84 -19.36 -8.49
C ASN A 125 -3.55 -18.88 -9.18
N LYS A 126 -2.41 -18.86 -8.47
CA LYS A 126 -1.10 -18.38 -8.98
C LYS A 126 -1.13 -16.94 -9.49
N LYS A 127 -1.89 -16.08 -8.82
CA LYS A 127 -1.94 -14.65 -9.06
C LYS A 127 -1.19 -13.92 -7.97
N TYR A 128 -0.46 -12.88 -8.36
CA TYR A 128 0.26 -12.01 -7.44
C TYR A 128 -0.17 -10.56 -7.67
N ASN A 129 -0.67 -9.93 -6.61
CA ASN A 129 -1.04 -8.52 -6.61
C ASN A 129 -0.19 -7.83 -5.54
N SER A 130 0.78 -7.03 -5.97
CA SER A 130 1.74 -6.36 -5.09
C SER A 130 1.06 -5.42 -4.11
N TYR A 131 -0.05 -4.76 -4.51
CA TYR A 131 -0.80 -3.85 -3.64
C TYR A 131 -1.58 -4.58 -2.55
N LEU A 132 -2.17 -5.74 -2.84
CA LEU A 132 -2.82 -6.56 -1.81
C LEU A 132 -1.78 -7.16 -0.85
N VAL A 133 -0.65 -7.62 -1.36
CA VAL A 133 0.47 -8.11 -0.53
C VAL A 133 1.02 -7.00 0.34
N GLY A 134 1.33 -5.83 -0.24
CA GLY A 134 1.78 -4.65 0.50
C GLY A 134 0.75 -4.19 1.51
N GLY A 135 -0.53 -4.20 1.14
CA GLY A 135 -1.66 -3.87 2.02
C GLY A 135 -1.67 -4.72 3.29
N LEU A 136 -1.52 -6.04 3.17
CA LEU A 136 -1.49 -6.93 4.34
C LEU A 136 -0.18 -6.79 5.12
N THR A 137 0.96 -6.95 4.45
CA THR A 137 2.27 -7.01 5.09
C THR A 137 2.71 -5.69 5.72
N GLY A 138 2.13 -4.56 5.29
CA GLY A 138 2.30 -3.25 5.90
C GLY A 138 1.50 -3.04 7.18
N ILE A 139 0.48 -3.86 7.47
CA ILE A 139 -0.25 -3.81 8.74
C ILE A 139 0.59 -4.49 9.82
N LEU A 140 0.94 -3.74 10.86
CA LEU A 140 1.69 -4.26 12.01
C LEU A 140 0.77 -5.10 12.90
N GLY A 141 1.10 -6.37 13.10
CA GLY A 141 0.29 -7.24 13.94
C GLY A 141 0.68 -8.71 13.83
N PRO A 142 0.33 -9.54 14.83
CA PRO A 142 0.70 -10.94 14.84
C PRO A 142 0.11 -11.70 13.65
N GLU A 143 -1.13 -11.43 13.25
CA GLU A 143 -1.80 -12.16 12.15
C GLU A 143 -1.16 -11.87 10.79
N SER A 144 -0.84 -10.60 10.50
CA SER A 144 -0.11 -10.23 9.28
C SER A 144 1.28 -10.87 9.27
N TYR A 145 2.01 -10.76 10.39
CA TYR A 145 3.32 -11.39 10.52
C TYR A 145 3.27 -12.92 10.39
N GLU A 146 2.27 -13.57 10.97
CA GLU A 146 2.09 -15.03 10.88
C GLU A 146 1.78 -15.46 9.45
N PHE A 147 0.98 -14.69 8.71
CA PHE A 147 0.78 -14.90 7.28
C PHE A 147 2.12 -14.80 6.53
N MET A 148 2.93 -13.78 6.83
CA MET A 148 4.27 -13.62 6.24
C MET A 148 5.15 -14.84 6.50
N VAL A 149 5.25 -15.29 7.75
CA VAL A 149 6.02 -16.48 8.12
C VAL A 149 5.49 -17.76 7.44
N LYS A 150 4.16 -17.94 7.36
CA LYS A 150 3.50 -19.09 6.71
C LYS A 150 3.91 -19.19 5.24
N ILE A 151 3.75 -18.10 4.48
CA ILE A 151 4.05 -18.10 3.04
C ILE A 151 5.54 -18.26 2.79
N THR A 152 6.40 -17.57 3.54
CA THR A 152 7.85 -17.72 3.40
C THR A 152 8.32 -19.15 3.67
N LYS A 153 7.79 -19.82 4.71
CA LYS A 153 8.10 -21.23 4.98
C LYS A 153 7.63 -22.16 3.86
N ASP A 154 6.43 -21.92 3.32
CA ASP A 154 5.92 -22.71 2.19
C ASP A 154 6.74 -22.47 0.91
N PHE A 155 7.19 -21.23 0.67
CA PHE A 155 8.11 -20.88 -0.42
C PHE A 155 9.44 -21.63 -0.31
N ILE A 156 10.09 -21.59 0.86
CA ILE A 156 11.35 -22.31 1.12
C ILE A 156 11.17 -23.82 0.91
N GLY A 157 10.09 -24.40 1.43
CA GLY A 157 9.82 -25.83 1.33
C GLY A 157 9.37 -26.29 -0.07
N LYS A 158 8.73 -25.40 -0.84
CA LYS A 158 8.11 -25.72 -2.14
C LYS A 158 8.31 -24.61 -3.18
N PRO A 159 9.56 -24.22 -3.51
CA PRO A 159 9.82 -23.09 -4.40
C PRO A 159 9.21 -23.26 -5.80
N TRP A 160 9.04 -24.51 -6.25
CA TRP A 160 8.40 -24.82 -7.54
C TRP A 160 6.92 -24.39 -7.59
N ARG A 161 6.22 -24.25 -6.45
CA ARG A 161 4.83 -23.77 -6.40
C ARG A 161 4.72 -22.30 -6.82
N TYR A 162 5.77 -21.52 -6.57
CA TYR A 162 5.82 -20.06 -6.71
C TYR A 162 6.50 -19.57 -7.99
N LYS A 163 7.15 -20.49 -8.72
CA LYS A 163 7.92 -20.19 -9.92
C LYS A 163 7.07 -19.47 -10.98
N GLY A 164 7.53 -18.27 -11.37
CA GLY A 164 7.01 -17.53 -12.51
C GLY A 164 5.79 -16.65 -12.23
N TRP A 165 5.35 -16.53 -10.97
CA TRP A 165 4.23 -15.66 -10.61
C TRP A 165 4.39 -14.94 -9.28
N PHE A 166 5.17 -15.47 -8.33
CA PHE A 166 5.37 -14.87 -7.02
C PHE A 166 6.67 -14.06 -6.97
N ARG A 167 6.61 -12.90 -6.31
CA ARG A 167 7.73 -11.99 -6.09
C ARG A 167 8.16 -12.07 -4.63
N ILE A 168 9.29 -12.72 -4.38
CA ILE A 168 9.78 -12.94 -3.02
C ILE A 168 10.32 -11.64 -2.42
N GLU A 169 10.86 -10.75 -3.25
CA GLU A 169 11.48 -9.50 -2.86
C GLU A 169 10.48 -8.53 -2.22
N ASP A 170 9.37 -8.26 -2.92
CA ASP A 170 8.22 -7.47 -2.45
C ASP A 170 7.67 -8.01 -1.12
N PHE A 171 7.79 -9.33 -0.92
CA PHE A 171 7.30 -10.03 0.25
C PHE A 171 8.26 -9.91 1.44
N THR A 172 9.56 -10.13 1.21
CA THR A 172 10.56 -10.17 2.27
C THR A 172 10.91 -8.79 2.82
N TYR A 173 10.88 -7.74 1.98
CA TYR A 173 11.17 -6.36 2.39
C TYR A 173 10.30 -5.90 3.56
N ASN A 174 9.02 -6.28 3.57
CA ASN A 174 8.08 -5.85 4.61
C ASN A 174 8.35 -6.48 5.99
N PHE A 175 9.24 -7.49 6.11
CA PHE A 175 9.64 -8.01 7.44
C PHE A 175 10.36 -6.94 8.27
N VAL A 176 11.05 -5.97 7.64
CA VAL A 176 11.68 -4.84 8.34
C VAL A 176 10.63 -4.06 9.14
N LYS A 177 9.48 -3.76 8.51
CA LYS A 177 8.39 -2.99 9.13
C LYS A 177 7.82 -3.68 10.38
N GLN A 178 7.78 -5.00 10.38
CA GLN A 178 7.27 -5.77 11.52
C GLN A 178 8.19 -5.68 12.75
N GLY A 179 9.48 -5.33 12.58
CA GLY A 179 10.42 -5.13 13.70
C GLY A 179 10.71 -6.41 14.49
N ARG A 180 10.51 -7.59 13.89
CA ARG A 180 10.62 -8.89 14.57
C ARG A 180 11.86 -9.66 14.13
N SER A 181 12.85 -9.72 15.02
CA SER A 181 14.13 -10.40 14.75
C SER A 181 14.05 -11.93 14.67
N ASP A 182 12.95 -12.54 15.13
CA ASP A 182 12.70 -13.98 14.97
C ASP A 182 12.49 -14.40 13.50
N ALA A 183 12.31 -13.44 12.58
CA ALA A 183 12.30 -13.67 11.14
C ALA A 183 13.70 -13.92 10.55
N ILE A 184 14.79 -13.47 11.18
CA ILE A 184 16.15 -13.52 10.61
C ILE A 184 16.56 -14.94 10.19
N PRO A 185 16.39 -16.00 11.01
CA PRO A 185 16.76 -17.36 10.60
C PRO A 185 15.96 -17.87 9.40
N LEU A 186 14.74 -17.35 9.22
CA LEU A 186 13.90 -17.70 8.08
C LEU A 186 14.38 -17.00 6.80
N LEU A 187 14.73 -15.71 6.90
CA LEU A 187 15.30 -14.94 5.78
C LEU A 187 16.67 -15.47 5.35
N GLN A 188 17.51 -15.90 6.30
CA GLN A 188 18.80 -16.55 6.01
C GLN A 188 18.64 -17.84 5.19
N GLN A 189 17.60 -18.65 5.45
CA GLN A 189 17.33 -19.84 4.64
C GLN A 189 17.01 -19.49 3.18
N ILE A 190 16.39 -18.34 2.92
CA ILE A 190 16.13 -17.86 1.56
C ILE A 190 17.46 -17.51 0.87
N LEU A 191 18.38 -16.81 1.55
CA LEU A 191 19.71 -16.48 0.99
C LEU A 191 20.51 -17.71 0.53
N GLU A 192 20.34 -18.84 1.21
CA GLU A 192 20.99 -20.11 0.87
C GLU A 192 20.38 -20.79 -0.38
N MET A 193 19.24 -20.31 -0.89
CA MET A 193 18.59 -20.85 -2.06
C MET A 193 19.37 -20.55 -3.35
N LYS A 194 19.52 -21.57 -4.20
CA LYS A 194 20.37 -21.50 -5.41
C LYS A 194 19.84 -20.60 -6.52
N ASN A 195 18.55 -20.23 -6.49
CA ASN A 195 17.87 -19.62 -7.63
C ASN A 195 17.56 -18.12 -7.44
N LEU A 196 18.13 -17.47 -6.43
CA LEU A 196 18.01 -16.02 -6.28
C LEU A 196 18.94 -15.29 -7.26
N THR A 197 18.39 -14.27 -7.91
CA THR A 197 19.14 -13.24 -8.63
C THR A 197 20.02 -12.43 -7.69
N SER A 198 20.99 -11.69 -8.24
CA SER A 198 21.84 -10.81 -7.42
C SER A 198 21.04 -9.69 -6.74
N SER A 199 19.98 -9.17 -7.37
CA SER A 199 19.11 -8.15 -6.78
C SER A 199 18.35 -8.70 -5.58
N GLU A 200 17.68 -9.85 -5.76
CA GLU A 200 16.93 -10.50 -4.67
C GLU A 200 17.82 -10.84 -3.47
N LYS A 201 19.08 -11.25 -3.72
CA LYS A 201 20.04 -11.47 -2.63
C LYS A 201 20.40 -10.19 -1.90
N HIS A 202 20.72 -9.13 -2.63
CA HIS A 202 21.11 -7.85 -2.04
C HIS A 202 19.96 -7.26 -1.21
N GLU A 203 18.74 -7.23 -1.75
CA GLU A 203 17.56 -6.73 -1.05
C GLU A 203 17.25 -7.53 0.23
N LEU A 204 17.46 -8.85 0.19
CA LEU A 204 17.29 -9.72 1.36
C LEU A 204 18.40 -9.54 2.40
N GLU A 205 19.66 -9.32 1.98
CA GLU A 205 20.76 -8.95 2.86
C GLU A 205 20.48 -7.62 3.57
N GLU A 206 20.02 -6.60 2.84
CA GLU A 206 19.63 -5.31 3.40
C GLU A 206 18.45 -5.44 4.37
N THR A 207 17.45 -6.25 4.04
CA THR A 207 16.32 -6.57 4.93
C THR A 207 16.82 -7.20 6.24
N ILE A 208 17.71 -8.20 6.18
CA ILE A 208 18.27 -8.85 7.37
C ILE A 208 19.08 -7.84 8.20
N ARG A 209 19.89 -7.01 7.54
CA ARG A 209 20.72 -5.97 8.18
C ARG A 209 19.87 -4.94 8.91
N ALA A 210 18.79 -4.47 8.27
CA ALA A 210 17.84 -3.54 8.86
C ALA A 210 17.10 -4.15 10.08
N ILE A 211 16.79 -5.45 10.06
CA ILE A 211 16.18 -6.12 11.23
C ILE A 211 17.20 -6.35 12.35
N GLN A 212 18.46 -6.62 12.01
CA GLN A 212 19.54 -6.89 12.97
C GLN A 212 19.99 -5.64 13.75
N ASP A 213 20.12 -4.52 13.05
CA ASP A 213 20.51 -3.24 13.62
C ASP A 213 19.68 -2.08 13.03
N PRO A 214 18.42 -1.91 13.47
CA PRO A 214 17.54 -0.88 12.93
C PRO A 214 18.12 0.54 13.06
N ALA A 215 18.74 0.84 14.20
CA ALA A 215 19.29 2.17 14.47
C ALA A 215 20.58 2.45 13.67
N GLY A 216 21.40 1.43 13.43
CA GLY A 216 22.54 1.55 12.52
C GLY A 216 22.09 1.75 11.08
N TYR A 217 21.10 0.98 10.63
CA TYR A 217 20.53 1.08 9.29
C TYR A 217 19.94 2.47 9.00
N GLU A 218 19.11 3.01 9.91
CA GLU A 218 18.49 4.33 9.77
C GLU A 218 19.54 5.45 9.61
N LYS A 219 20.59 5.44 10.43
CA LYS A 219 21.70 6.41 10.33
C LYS A 219 22.45 6.35 9.01
N GLU A 220 22.59 5.16 8.44
CA GLU A 220 23.22 5.03 7.13
C GLU A 220 22.36 5.60 6.01
N ILE A 221 21.04 5.39 6.08
CA ILE A 221 20.10 5.98 5.13
C ILE A 221 20.11 7.50 5.23
N GLU A 222 20.01 8.06 6.44
CA GLU A 222 20.10 9.52 6.68
C GLU A 222 21.38 10.10 6.06
N LYS A 223 22.52 9.42 6.27
CA LYS A 223 23.80 9.87 5.71
C LYS A 223 23.82 9.82 4.18
N ILE A 224 23.24 8.79 3.55
CA ILE A 224 23.13 8.68 2.10
C ILE A 224 22.23 9.80 1.55
N GLU A 225 21.11 10.09 2.23
CA GLU A 225 20.23 11.19 1.85
C GLU A 225 20.93 12.55 1.93
N GLU A 226 21.70 12.81 2.99
CA GLU A 226 22.54 14.00 3.11
C GLU A 226 23.55 14.10 1.96
N GLU A 227 24.26 13.00 1.64
CA GLU A 227 25.24 12.97 0.55
C GLU A 227 24.58 13.23 -0.84
N ILE A 228 23.36 12.74 -1.06
CA ILE A 228 22.59 12.99 -2.30
C ILE A 228 22.12 14.45 -2.37
N LEU A 229 21.62 15.00 -1.27
CA LEU A 229 21.18 16.40 -1.18
C LEU A 229 22.35 17.35 -1.47
N ASP A 230 23.52 17.08 -0.90
CA ASP A 230 24.75 17.84 -1.16
C ASP A 230 25.21 17.72 -2.62
N ALA A 231 25.06 16.55 -3.24
CA ALA A 231 25.41 16.34 -4.65
C ALA A 231 24.45 17.00 -5.65
N THR A 232 23.18 17.22 -5.26
CA THR A 232 22.13 17.78 -6.11
C THR A 232 21.94 19.29 -5.94
N ASN A 233 22.42 19.87 -4.84
CA ASN A 233 22.54 21.31 -4.61
C ASN A 233 24.01 21.74 -4.52
N PRO A 234 24.74 21.86 -5.65
CA PRO A 234 26.10 22.39 -5.59
C PRO A 234 26.07 23.82 -5.01
N PRO A 235 27.04 24.20 -4.15
CA PRO A 235 27.08 25.54 -3.59
C PRO A 235 27.12 26.58 -4.72
N ASP A 236 26.30 27.63 -4.62
CA ASP A 236 26.30 28.76 -5.54
C ASP A 236 27.73 29.28 -5.76
N VAL A 237 28.25 29.12 -6.99
CA VAL A 237 29.53 29.66 -7.45
C VAL A 237 29.31 30.99 -8.15
#